data_AF-A0A2K6A8Z3-F1
#
_entry.id   AF-A0A2K6A8Z3-F1
#
_cell.length_a   1.000
_cell.length_b   1.000
_cell.length_c   1.000
_cell.angle_alpha   90.00
_cell.angle_beta   90.00
_cell.angle_gamma   90.00
#
_symmetry.space_group_name_H-M   'P 1'
#
loop_
_entity.id
_entity.type
_entity.pdbx_description
1 polymer ?
#
loop_
_entity_poly.entity_id
_entity_poly.type
_entity_poly.pdbx_seq_one_letter_code
_entity_poly.pdbx_strand_id
1 'polypeptide(L)'
;ELGMRPSKSAEDLTDGSYDDVLNAAQLQKLLYLLESTEDPVIIERALITLGNNAAFSVNQAIIRELGGIPIVGNKINHSNQSIKEKALNALNNLSVNVENQIKIKIYINQVCEDVFSGPLNSAVQLAGLRLLTNMTVTNDHQHMLHNYITDLFQVLLTGNGNTKVDSSFLSLYDSHVAKEILLRVLTLFQNINNCLKIEGHLAVQPTFTEGSLFFLLHGEECAQKIKALVDHHDAEVKEKVLTIIPKI
;
A
#
# COMPACT_ATOMS: atom_id res chain seq x y z
N GLU A 1 8.27 -44.62 48.76
CA GLU A 1 8.31 -43.16 48.58
C GLU A 1 8.58 -42.84 47.12
N LEU A 2 7.84 -41.88 46.58
CA LEU A 2 7.69 -41.55 45.16
C LEU A 2 8.90 -40.75 44.67
N GLY A 3 9.78 -41.39 43.88
CA GLY A 3 10.83 -40.70 43.12
C GLY A 3 10.27 -40.15 41.81
N MET A 4 10.01 -38.85 41.78
CA MET A 4 9.52 -38.12 40.60
C MET A 4 10.49 -38.27 39.41
N ARG A 5 9.98 -38.76 38.27
CA ARG A 5 10.66 -38.61 36.97
C ARG A 5 10.77 -37.11 36.65
N PRO A 6 11.91 -36.60 36.16
CA PRO A 6 11.94 -35.29 35.55
C PRO A 6 11.02 -35.31 34.33
N SER A 7 10.01 -34.45 34.35
CA SER A 7 9.16 -34.15 33.21
C SER A 7 10.02 -33.75 32.03
N LYS A 8 9.77 -34.33 30.85
CA LYS A 8 10.25 -33.77 29.59
C LYS A 8 9.79 -32.32 29.54
N SER A 9 10.76 -31.40 29.54
CA SER A 9 10.53 -29.96 29.46
C SER A 9 9.72 -29.63 28.21
N ALA A 10 8.77 -28.71 28.37
CA ALA A 10 7.89 -28.19 27.34
C ALA A 10 8.64 -27.24 26.37
N GLU A 11 9.81 -27.68 25.89
CA GLU A 11 10.67 -26.94 24.95
C GLU A 11 10.87 -27.73 23.64
N ASP A 12 10.16 -28.83 23.45
CA ASP A 12 10.23 -29.68 22.24
C ASP A 12 8.94 -29.62 21.41
N LEU A 13 8.21 -28.49 21.47
CA LEU A 13 6.98 -28.24 20.70
C LEU A 13 7.04 -27.00 19.81
N THR A 14 8.23 -26.47 19.53
CA THR A 14 8.43 -25.53 18.43
C THR A 14 9.05 -26.22 17.22
N ASP A 15 8.43 -27.30 16.77
CA ASP A 15 8.52 -27.75 15.37
C ASP A 15 7.25 -27.30 14.65
N GLY A 16 7.10 -25.97 14.56
CA GLY A 16 6.00 -25.32 13.87
C GLY A 16 6.50 -24.80 12.52
N SER A 17 6.50 -25.66 11.51
CA SER A 17 6.50 -25.34 10.07
C SER A 17 7.58 -24.36 9.60
N TYR A 18 8.77 -24.88 9.27
CA TYR A 18 9.67 -24.24 8.29
C TYR A 18 9.15 -24.38 6.84
N ASP A 19 7.97 -24.99 6.63
CA ASP A 19 7.46 -25.42 5.31
C ASP A 19 6.67 -24.34 4.55
N ASP A 20 6.36 -23.19 5.16
CA ASP A 20 5.54 -22.14 4.52
C ASP A 20 6.37 -21.12 3.69
N VAL A 21 7.70 -21.11 3.87
CA VAL A 21 8.60 -20.23 3.12
C VAL A 21 9.13 -20.99 1.90
N LEU A 22 8.66 -20.59 0.72
CA LEU A 22 9.08 -21.17 -0.54
C LEU A 22 10.52 -20.77 -0.88
N ASN A 23 11.31 -21.74 -1.35
CA ASN A 23 12.62 -21.49 -1.94
C ASN A 23 12.50 -20.91 -3.36
N ALA A 24 13.62 -20.43 -3.92
CA ALA A 24 13.65 -19.80 -5.24
C ALA A 24 13.08 -20.69 -6.36
N ALA A 25 13.34 -22.00 -6.34
CA ALA A 25 12.83 -22.92 -7.36
C ALA A 25 11.31 -23.11 -7.25
N GLN A 26 10.75 -23.14 -6.03
CA GLN A 26 9.32 -23.19 -5.79
C GLN A 26 8.63 -21.88 -6.17
N LEU A 27 9.23 -20.73 -5.83
CA LEU A 27 8.76 -19.41 -6.25
C LEU A 27 8.72 -19.30 -7.78
N GLN A 28 9.76 -19.76 -8.47
CA GLN A 28 9.79 -19.77 -9.94
C GLN A 28 8.64 -20.59 -10.54
N LYS A 29 8.35 -21.77 -9.98
CA LYS A 29 7.21 -22.60 -10.41
C LYS A 29 5.87 -21.93 -10.15
N LEU A 30 5.73 -21.27 -9.00
CA LEU A 30 4.51 -20.53 -8.64
C LEU A 30 4.29 -19.34 -9.59
N LEU A 31 5.34 -18.60 -9.90
CA LEU A 31 5.31 -17.49 -10.86
C LEU A 31 4.93 -17.98 -12.27
N TYR A 32 5.53 -19.09 -12.72
CA TYR A 32 5.15 -19.72 -13.98
C TYR A 32 3.67 -20.11 -14.01
N LEU A 33 3.17 -20.74 -12.93
CA LEU A 33 1.76 -21.09 -12.82
C LEU A 33 0.86 -19.85 -12.95
N LEU A 34 1.18 -18.78 -12.21
CA LEU A 34 0.43 -17.52 -12.19
C LEU A 34 0.39 -16.84 -13.57
N GLU A 35 1.45 -16.98 -14.36
CA GLU A 35 1.54 -16.47 -15.73
C GLU A 35 0.76 -17.34 -16.73
N SER A 36 0.83 -18.66 -16.59
CA SER A 36 0.27 -19.62 -17.56
C SER A 36 -1.22 -19.95 -17.39
N THR A 37 -1.79 -19.67 -16.22
CA THR A 37 -3.16 -20.09 -15.89
C THR A 37 -4.17 -18.97 -16.10
N GLU A 38 -5.35 -19.35 -16.60
CA GLU A 38 -6.53 -18.49 -16.73
C GLU A 38 -7.60 -18.83 -15.68
N ASP A 39 -7.43 -19.90 -14.90
CA ASP A 39 -8.40 -20.31 -13.88
C ASP A 39 -8.37 -19.33 -12.70
N PRO A 40 -9.47 -18.58 -12.44
CA PRO A 40 -9.50 -17.58 -11.38
C PRO A 40 -9.18 -18.14 -9.99
N VAL A 41 -9.57 -19.39 -9.71
CA VAL A 41 -9.33 -20.03 -8.40
C VAL A 41 -7.84 -20.32 -8.23
N ILE A 42 -7.17 -20.75 -9.30
CA ILE A 42 -5.72 -21.01 -9.28
C ILE A 42 -4.96 -19.69 -9.18
N ILE A 43 -5.34 -18.67 -9.94
CA ILE A 43 -4.73 -17.33 -9.88
C ILE A 43 -4.82 -16.78 -8.46
N GLU A 44 -6.01 -16.82 -7.85
CA GLU A 44 -6.23 -16.28 -6.51
C GLU A 44 -5.39 -17.02 -5.47
N ARG A 45 -5.39 -18.36 -5.47
CA ARG A 45 -4.57 -19.16 -4.55
C ARG A 45 -3.08 -18.91 -4.75
N ALA A 46 -2.62 -18.81 -6.00
CA ALA A 46 -1.23 -18.53 -6.30
C ALA A 46 -0.80 -17.15 -5.78
N LEU A 47 -1.65 -16.12 -5.93
CA LEU A 47 -1.41 -14.78 -5.40
C LEU A 47 -1.40 -14.77 -3.86
N ILE A 48 -2.27 -15.53 -3.19
CA ILE A 48 -2.26 -15.67 -1.73
C ILE A 48 -0.92 -16.25 -1.27
N THR A 49 -0.52 -17.38 -1.85
CA THR A 49 0.75 -18.04 -1.49
C THR A 49 1.95 -17.14 -1.76
N LEU A 50 1.97 -16.46 -2.91
CA LEU A 50 3.04 -15.55 -3.28
C LEU A 50 3.07 -14.31 -2.38
N GLY A 51 1.90 -13.75 -2.03
CA GLY A 51 1.77 -12.60 -1.15
C GLY A 51 2.24 -12.88 0.28
N ASN A 52 1.93 -14.08 0.82
CA ASN A 52 2.47 -14.53 2.09
C ASN A 52 4.00 -14.67 2.03
N ASN A 53 4.53 -15.22 0.94
CA ASN A 53 5.96 -15.33 0.73
C ASN A 53 6.65 -13.97 0.56
N ALA A 54 5.99 -12.99 -0.06
CA ALA A 54 6.48 -11.63 -0.19
C ALA A 54 6.59 -10.87 1.15
N ALA A 55 5.98 -11.38 2.23
CA ALA A 55 6.16 -10.79 3.56
C ALA A 55 7.58 -11.05 4.13
N PHE A 56 8.29 -12.05 3.63
CA PHE A 56 9.67 -12.36 4.04
C PHE A 56 10.67 -11.56 3.21
N SER A 57 11.56 -10.82 3.88
CA SER A 57 12.54 -9.93 3.25
C SER A 57 13.44 -10.63 2.21
N VAL A 58 13.86 -11.87 2.49
CA VAL A 58 14.63 -12.70 1.56
C VAL A 58 13.85 -12.96 0.27
N ASN A 59 12.56 -13.31 0.39
CA ASN A 59 11.72 -13.61 -0.74
C ASN A 59 11.30 -12.36 -1.52
N GLN A 60 11.29 -11.17 -0.90
CA GLN A 60 11.05 -9.90 -1.62
C GLN A 60 12.08 -9.67 -2.73
N ALA A 61 13.37 -9.93 -2.44
CA ALA A 61 14.44 -9.80 -3.42
C ALA A 61 14.38 -10.91 -4.48
N ILE A 62 14.21 -12.18 -4.04
CA ILE A 62 14.13 -13.33 -4.96
C ILE A 62 12.96 -13.16 -5.93
N ILE A 63 11.76 -12.80 -5.46
CA ILE A 63 10.59 -12.59 -6.33
C ILE A 63 10.87 -11.49 -7.37
N ARG A 64 11.57 -10.41 -6.99
CA ARG A 64 11.98 -9.36 -7.94
C ARG A 64 12.96 -9.86 -8.99
N GLU A 65 13.94 -10.67 -8.59
CA GLU A 65 14.99 -11.24 -9.45
C GLU A 65 14.42 -12.26 -10.44
N LEU A 66 13.42 -13.04 -10.01
CA LEU A 66 12.68 -13.98 -10.84
C LEU A 66 11.65 -13.30 -11.78
N GLY A 67 11.60 -11.97 -11.82
CA GLY A 67 10.64 -11.24 -12.66
C GLY A 67 9.19 -11.28 -12.15
N GLY A 68 8.97 -11.60 -10.87
CA GLY A 68 7.63 -11.77 -10.30
C GLY A 68 6.83 -10.48 -10.15
N ILE A 69 7.48 -9.32 -10.00
CA ILE A 69 6.77 -8.04 -9.86
C ILE A 69 5.88 -7.74 -11.10
N PRO A 70 6.38 -7.83 -12.35
CA PRO A 70 5.53 -7.72 -13.52
C PRO A 70 4.37 -8.71 -13.58
N ILE A 71 4.61 -9.96 -13.21
CA ILE A 71 3.58 -11.01 -13.23
C ILE A 71 2.44 -10.67 -12.27
N VAL A 72 2.76 -10.23 -11.04
CA VAL A 72 1.77 -9.79 -10.05
C VAL A 72 1.11 -8.49 -10.48
N GLY A 73 1.89 -7.52 -10.96
CA GLY A 73 1.41 -6.22 -11.42
C GLY A 73 0.37 -6.33 -12.53
N ASN A 74 0.54 -7.27 -13.46
CA ASN A 74 -0.45 -7.51 -14.52
C ASN A 74 -1.81 -8.00 -13.98
N LYS A 75 -1.85 -8.62 -12.79
CA LYS A 75 -3.10 -9.13 -12.19
C LYS A 75 -3.95 -8.05 -11.53
N ILE A 76 -3.45 -6.82 -11.32
CA ILE A 76 -4.27 -5.72 -10.78
C ILE A 76 -5.36 -5.26 -11.77
N ASN A 77 -5.18 -5.54 -13.07
CA ASN A 77 -6.16 -5.24 -14.12
C ASN A 77 -7.20 -6.35 -14.34
N HIS A 78 -7.20 -7.38 -13.50
CA HIS A 78 -8.11 -8.51 -13.66
C HIS A 78 -9.56 -8.11 -13.36
N SER A 79 -10.55 -8.63 -14.09
CA SER A 79 -11.98 -8.29 -13.89
C SER A 79 -12.51 -8.73 -12.53
N ASN A 80 -12.02 -9.86 -12.01
CA ASN A 80 -12.33 -10.37 -10.68
C ASN A 80 -11.66 -9.53 -9.56
N GLN A 81 -12.49 -8.92 -8.71
CA GLN A 81 -12.08 -8.06 -7.60
C GLN A 81 -11.23 -8.78 -6.53
N SER A 82 -11.49 -10.07 -6.27
CA SER A 82 -10.68 -10.85 -5.32
C SER A 82 -9.25 -10.97 -5.83
N ILE A 83 -9.06 -11.28 -7.12
CA ILE A 83 -7.74 -11.37 -7.74
C ILE A 83 -7.01 -10.02 -7.68
N LYS A 84 -7.71 -8.91 -7.99
CA LYS A 84 -7.14 -7.56 -7.86
C LYS A 84 -6.65 -7.32 -6.42
N GLU A 85 -7.49 -7.59 -5.44
CA GLU A 85 -7.15 -7.44 -4.01
C GLU A 85 -5.91 -8.25 -3.63
N LYS A 86 -5.83 -9.54 -4.02
CA LYS A 86 -4.67 -10.38 -3.70
C LYS A 86 -3.40 -9.92 -4.40
N ALA A 87 -3.50 -9.43 -5.64
CA ALA A 87 -2.38 -8.84 -6.35
C ALA A 87 -1.87 -7.58 -5.65
N LEU A 88 -2.77 -6.67 -5.26
CA LEU A 88 -2.43 -5.46 -4.51
C LEU A 88 -1.77 -5.77 -3.16
N ASN A 89 -2.29 -6.76 -2.42
CA ASN A 89 -1.69 -7.21 -1.17
C ASN A 89 -0.27 -7.79 -1.37
N ALA A 90 -0.06 -8.58 -2.42
CA ALA A 90 1.27 -9.09 -2.77
C ALA A 90 2.24 -7.96 -3.12
N LEU A 91 1.80 -6.98 -3.93
CA LEU A 91 2.61 -5.79 -4.24
C LEU A 91 2.92 -4.95 -2.99
N ASN A 92 1.97 -4.81 -2.05
CA ASN A 92 2.17 -4.11 -0.79
C ASN A 92 3.26 -4.75 0.08
N ASN A 93 3.33 -6.09 0.11
CA ASN A 93 4.37 -6.79 0.83
C ASN A 93 5.71 -6.68 0.11
N LEU A 94 5.71 -6.76 -1.23
CA LEU A 94 6.91 -6.56 -2.04
C LEU A 94 7.47 -5.14 -1.91
N SER A 95 6.62 -4.12 -1.75
CA SER A 95 7.01 -2.71 -1.67
C SER A 95 7.71 -2.32 -0.37
N VAL A 96 7.75 -3.21 0.63
CA VAL A 96 8.57 -3.00 1.84
C VAL A 96 10.07 -2.89 1.48
N ASN A 97 10.49 -3.57 0.40
CA ASN A 97 11.85 -3.45 -0.12
C ASN A 97 11.98 -2.26 -1.09
N VAL A 98 12.93 -1.35 -0.81
CA VAL A 98 13.13 -0.12 -1.60
C VAL A 98 13.43 -0.38 -3.08
N GLU A 99 14.24 -1.39 -3.40
CA GLU A 99 14.54 -1.72 -4.80
C GLU A 99 13.31 -2.28 -5.53
N ASN A 100 12.39 -2.93 -4.82
CA ASN A 100 11.12 -3.36 -5.39
C ASN A 100 10.22 -2.17 -5.69
N GLN A 101 10.22 -1.13 -4.84
CA GLN A 101 9.44 0.10 -5.09
C GLN A 101 9.78 0.72 -6.46
N ILE A 102 11.06 0.69 -6.86
CA ILE A 102 11.51 1.19 -8.17
C ILE A 102 10.80 0.47 -9.33
N LYS A 103 10.57 -0.84 -9.20
CA LYS A 103 9.83 -1.63 -10.22
C LYS A 103 8.32 -1.48 -10.07
N ILE A 104 7.80 -1.35 -8.85
CA ILE A 104 6.36 -1.25 -8.57
C ILE A 104 5.80 0.11 -9.00
N LYS A 105 6.61 1.18 -9.02
CA LYS A 105 6.14 2.55 -9.29
C LYS A 105 5.33 2.69 -10.59
N ILE A 106 5.57 1.85 -11.60
CA ILE A 106 4.84 1.90 -12.87
C ILE A 106 3.35 1.54 -12.74
N TYR A 107 2.94 0.86 -11.67
CA TYR A 107 1.56 0.45 -11.43
C TYR A 107 0.74 1.48 -10.66
N ILE A 108 1.38 2.51 -10.08
CA ILE A 108 0.73 3.44 -9.14
C ILE A 108 -0.46 4.16 -9.76
N ASN A 109 -0.37 4.53 -11.03
CA ASN A 109 -1.48 5.18 -11.74
C ASN A 109 -2.72 4.30 -11.77
N GLN A 110 -2.54 3.03 -12.11
CA GLN A 110 -3.63 2.06 -12.14
C GLN A 110 -4.20 1.79 -10.75
N VAL A 111 -3.33 1.73 -9.74
CA VAL A 111 -3.76 1.59 -8.33
C VAL A 111 -4.61 2.79 -7.90
N CYS A 112 -4.20 4.01 -8.26
CA CYS A 112 -4.99 5.21 -8.00
C CYS A 112 -6.36 5.14 -8.67
N GLU A 113 -6.42 4.77 -9.96
CA GLU A 113 -7.69 4.58 -10.66
C GLU A 113 -8.61 3.58 -9.95
N ASP A 114 -8.10 2.40 -9.58
CA ASP A 114 -8.87 1.36 -8.89
C ASP A 114 -9.36 1.83 -7.51
N VAL A 115 -8.54 2.57 -6.76
CA VAL A 115 -8.89 3.06 -5.41
C VAL A 115 -9.94 4.17 -5.47
N PHE A 116 -9.87 5.05 -6.47
CA PHE A 116 -10.71 6.26 -6.55
C PHE A 116 -12.01 6.06 -7.35
N SER A 117 -12.02 5.13 -8.30
CA SER A 117 -13.24 4.78 -9.05
C SER A 117 -13.99 3.58 -8.46
N GLY A 118 -13.34 2.79 -7.59
CA GLY A 118 -13.92 1.61 -6.98
C GLY A 118 -15.02 1.90 -5.95
N PRO A 119 -15.85 0.90 -5.59
CA PRO A 119 -16.83 1.04 -4.53
C PRO A 119 -16.17 1.41 -3.20
N LEU A 120 -16.78 2.36 -2.48
CA LEU A 120 -16.35 2.75 -1.14
C LEU A 120 -16.32 1.55 -0.19
N ASN A 121 -15.29 1.49 0.64
CA ASN A 121 -15.06 0.41 1.61
C ASN A 121 -14.78 -0.97 1.02
N SER A 122 -14.52 -1.07 -0.29
CA SER A 122 -14.14 -2.34 -0.91
C SER A 122 -12.76 -2.83 -0.47
N ALA A 123 -12.54 -4.14 -0.50
CA ALA A 123 -11.25 -4.73 -0.16
C ALA A 123 -10.13 -4.28 -1.12
N VAL A 124 -10.44 -4.06 -2.40
CA VAL A 124 -9.54 -3.49 -3.40
C VAL A 124 -9.11 -2.08 -3.01
N GLN A 125 -10.05 -1.22 -2.59
CA GLN A 125 -9.75 0.13 -2.15
C GLN A 125 -8.80 0.12 -0.94
N LEU A 126 -9.05 -0.73 0.06
CA LEU A 126 -8.20 -0.86 1.23
C LEU A 126 -6.80 -1.41 0.87
N ALA A 127 -6.72 -2.45 0.04
CA ALA A 127 -5.44 -3.02 -0.41
C ALA A 127 -4.61 -2.01 -1.21
N GLY A 128 -5.25 -1.26 -2.11
CA GLY A 128 -4.61 -0.19 -2.87
C GLY A 128 -4.10 0.94 -1.97
N LEU A 129 -4.90 1.40 -1.00
CA LEU A 129 -4.48 2.42 -0.03
C LEU A 129 -3.30 1.96 0.85
N ARG A 130 -3.26 0.68 1.24
CA ARG A 130 -2.11 0.10 1.98
C ARG A 130 -0.84 0.18 1.13
N LEU A 131 -0.92 -0.25 -0.13
CA LEU A 131 0.20 -0.15 -1.07
C LEU A 131 0.66 1.31 -1.27
N LEU A 132 -0.27 2.24 -1.54
CA LEU A 132 0.06 3.66 -1.71
C LEU A 132 0.71 4.25 -0.45
N THR A 133 0.20 3.89 0.73
CA THR A 133 0.81 4.30 2.01
C THR A 133 2.24 3.77 2.12
N ASN A 134 2.47 2.48 1.88
CA ASN A 134 3.82 1.89 1.94
C ASN A 134 4.79 2.54 0.94
N MET A 135 4.31 2.83 -0.27
CA MET A 135 5.11 3.48 -1.30
C MET A 135 5.49 4.94 -0.94
N THR A 136 4.82 5.58 0.03
CA THR A 136 5.07 6.97 0.47
C THR A 136 5.89 7.11 1.76
N VAL A 137 6.33 6.01 2.39
CA VAL A 137 6.94 5.99 3.73
C VAL A 137 8.47 6.30 3.76
N THR A 138 9.11 6.69 2.67
CA THR A 138 10.60 6.75 2.59
C THR A 138 11.25 7.86 3.44
N ASN A 139 11.65 7.53 4.68
CA ASN A 139 12.28 8.47 5.64
C ASN A 139 13.79 8.24 5.95
N ASP A 140 14.42 7.11 5.61
CA ASP A 140 15.70 6.76 6.27
C ASP A 140 17.00 7.00 5.46
N HIS A 141 16.94 7.48 4.22
CA HIS A 141 18.15 7.71 3.40
C HIS A 141 18.17 9.08 2.69
N GLN A 142 17.69 10.12 3.38
CA GLN A 142 17.29 11.44 2.86
C GLN A 142 18.30 12.18 1.95
N HIS A 143 19.59 11.82 1.93
CA HIS A 143 20.57 12.42 1.02
C HIS A 143 20.70 11.70 -0.34
N MET A 144 20.32 10.42 -0.44
CA MET A 144 20.28 9.66 -1.71
C MET A 144 18.91 9.73 -2.42
N LEU A 145 17.91 10.27 -1.73
CA LEU A 145 16.50 10.35 -2.16
C LEU A 145 16.16 11.56 -3.05
N HIS A 146 17.11 12.46 -3.31
CA HIS A 146 16.92 13.70 -4.09
C HIS A 146 16.27 13.46 -5.47
N ASN A 147 16.49 12.30 -6.10
CA ASN A 147 15.90 11.98 -7.41
C ASN A 147 14.63 11.11 -7.35
N TYR A 148 14.39 10.41 -6.23
CA TYR A 148 13.33 9.39 -6.16
C TYR A 148 12.03 9.90 -5.51
N ILE A 149 12.12 10.89 -4.61
CA ILE A 149 10.95 11.51 -4.01
C ILE A 149 10.23 12.36 -5.07
N THR A 150 10.98 13.11 -5.88
CA THR A 150 10.44 13.76 -7.07
C THR A 150 9.84 12.75 -8.03
N ASP A 151 10.48 11.60 -8.29
CA ASP A 151 9.87 10.55 -9.13
C ASP A 151 8.60 9.95 -8.52
N LEU A 152 8.53 9.75 -7.20
CA LEU A 152 7.36 9.20 -6.52
C LEU A 152 6.21 10.22 -6.51
N PHE A 153 6.51 11.50 -6.27
CA PHE A 153 5.53 12.57 -6.39
C PHE A 153 5.13 12.79 -7.83
N GLN A 154 6.07 12.88 -8.77
CA GLN A 154 5.76 12.93 -10.19
C GLN A 154 5.01 11.66 -10.61
N VAL A 155 5.21 10.47 -10.06
CA VAL A 155 4.38 9.31 -10.41
C VAL A 155 2.98 9.39 -9.79
N LEU A 156 2.85 9.81 -8.53
CA LEU A 156 1.55 10.11 -7.89
C LEU A 156 0.83 11.31 -8.54
N LEU A 157 1.56 12.19 -9.26
CA LEU A 157 1.06 13.44 -9.86
C LEU A 157 0.97 13.49 -11.38
N THR A 158 1.83 12.76 -12.06
CA THR A 158 1.99 12.62 -13.52
C THR A 158 1.75 11.19 -13.96
N GLY A 159 0.99 10.42 -13.16
CA GLY A 159 -0.07 9.65 -13.80
C GLY A 159 -0.68 10.54 -14.86
N ASN A 160 -0.42 10.17 -16.12
CA ASN A 160 -0.12 11.09 -17.23
C ASN A 160 -1.09 12.27 -17.23
N GLY A 161 -0.73 13.45 -17.78
CA GLY A 161 -1.47 14.74 -17.70
C GLY A 161 -3.00 14.77 -17.98
N ASN A 162 -3.67 13.63 -18.08
CA ASN A 162 -5.10 13.36 -18.00
C ASN A 162 -5.60 12.70 -16.68
N THR A 163 -4.76 12.29 -15.71
CA THR A 163 -5.24 11.68 -14.44
C THR A 163 -5.85 12.76 -13.55
N LYS A 164 -7.11 13.05 -13.81
CA LYS A 164 -7.98 13.81 -12.91
C LYS A 164 -8.38 12.89 -11.78
N VAL A 165 -8.02 13.23 -10.55
CA VAL A 165 -8.62 12.59 -9.39
C VAL A 165 -9.96 13.28 -9.19
N ASP A 166 -11.04 12.53 -9.36
CA ASP A 166 -12.38 13.05 -9.13
C ASP A 166 -12.51 13.54 -7.68
N SER A 167 -13.36 14.55 -7.44
CA SER A 167 -13.63 15.02 -6.08
C SER A 167 -14.19 13.92 -5.18
N SER A 168 -14.63 12.79 -5.76
CA SER A 168 -14.89 11.53 -5.06
C SER A 168 -13.77 11.11 -4.11
N PHE A 169 -12.50 11.49 -4.32
CA PHE A 169 -11.44 11.20 -3.35
C PHE A 169 -11.73 11.83 -1.97
N LEU A 170 -12.39 12.99 -1.93
CA LEU A 170 -12.81 13.61 -0.67
C LEU A 170 -13.94 12.85 0.04
N SER A 171 -14.63 11.94 -0.65
CA SER A 171 -15.58 11.03 0.01
C SER A 171 -14.89 10.05 0.96
N LEU A 172 -13.58 9.80 0.79
CA LEU A 172 -12.79 8.96 1.68
C LEU A 172 -12.61 9.55 3.09
N TYR A 173 -12.83 10.86 3.26
CA TYR A 173 -12.79 11.54 4.57
C TYR A 173 -14.17 11.64 5.24
N ASP A 174 -15.20 11.00 4.70
CA ASP A 174 -16.51 10.98 5.32
C ASP A 174 -16.51 10.11 6.59
N SER A 175 -17.21 10.55 7.65
CA SER A 175 -17.31 9.82 8.91
C SER A 175 -17.95 8.42 8.81
N HIS A 176 -18.63 8.13 7.70
CA HIS A 176 -19.24 6.82 7.45
C HIS A 176 -18.25 5.82 6.81
N VAL A 177 -17.08 6.28 6.37
CA VAL A 177 -16.03 5.41 5.82
C VAL A 177 -15.45 4.54 6.93
N ALA A 178 -15.09 3.30 6.59
CA ALA A 178 -14.51 2.38 7.54
C ALA A 178 -13.24 2.97 8.17
N LYS A 179 -13.09 2.86 9.49
CA LYS A 179 -11.97 3.46 10.24
C LYS A 179 -10.60 3.12 9.67
N GLU A 180 -10.41 1.89 9.19
CA GLU A 180 -9.14 1.47 8.60
C GLU A 180 -8.78 2.28 7.36
N ILE A 181 -9.78 2.58 6.52
CA ILE A 181 -9.60 3.41 5.33
C ILE A 181 -9.35 4.85 5.74
N LEU A 182 -10.11 5.39 6.70
CA LEU A 182 -9.88 6.74 7.24
C LEU A 182 -8.45 6.91 7.76
N LEU A 183 -7.97 5.99 8.61
CA LEU A 183 -6.61 6.03 9.15
C LEU A 183 -5.55 5.94 8.06
N ARG A 184 -5.78 5.15 7.00
CA ARG A 184 -4.86 5.03 5.87
C ARG A 184 -4.82 6.28 5.02
N VAL A 185 -5.98 6.86 4.70
CA VAL A 185 -6.07 8.11 3.92
C VAL A 185 -5.49 9.29 4.68
N LEU A 186 -5.77 9.40 5.98
CA LEU A 186 -5.15 10.40 6.86
C LEU A 186 -3.63 10.22 6.96
N THR A 187 -3.14 8.98 7.00
CA THR A 187 -1.70 8.70 6.99
C THR A 187 -1.06 9.04 5.65
N LEU A 188 -1.71 8.69 4.54
CA LEU A 188 -1.26 9.05 3.20
C LEU A 188 -1.15 10.57 3.06
N PHE A 189 -2.18 11.31 3.48
CA PHE A 189 -2.16 12.78 3.53
C PHE A 189 -0.99 13.33 4.35
N GLN A 190 -0.77 12.77 5.54
CA GLN A 190 0.31 13.19 6.41
C GLN A 190 1.69 12.91 5.81
N ASN A 191 1.88 11.73 5.19
CA ASN A 191 3.12 11.37 4.51
C ASN A 191 3.41 12.32 3.35
N ILE A 192 2.42 12.53 2.49
CA ILE A 192 2.47 13.45 1.36
C ILE A 192 2.86 14.87 1.84
N ASN A 193 2.18 15.40 2.86
CA ASN A 193 2.48 16.72 3.41
C ASN A 193 3.87 16.83 4.04
N ASN A 194 4.30 15.82 4.79
CA ASN A 194 5.62 15.84 5.42
C ASN A 194 6.72 15.91 4.37
N CYS A 195 6.59 15.17 3.27
CA CYS A 195 7.55 15.24 2.19
C CYS A 195 7.60 16.60 1.50
N LEU A 196 6.44 17.24 1.22
CA LEU A 196 6.41 18.60 0.67
C LEU A 196 7.07 19.63 1.58
N LYS A 197 6.98 19.45 2.91
CA LYS A 197 7.68 20.31 3.89
C LYS A 197 9.19 20.15 3.81
N ILE A 198 9.67 18.91 3.66
CA ILE A 198 11.10 18.60 3.52
C ILE A 198 11.67 19.21 2.24
N GLU A 199 10.89 19.19 1.14
CA GLU A 199 11.30 19.73 -0.16
C GLU A 199 11.24 21.27 -0.25
N GLY A 200 10.79 21.97 0.80
CA GLY A 200 10.67 23.44 0.79
C GLY A 200 9.57 23.97 -0.15
N HIS A 201 8.79 23.09 -0.79
CA HIS A 201 7.69 23.46 -1.69
C HIS A 201 6.57 24.23 -0.98
N LEU A 202 6.47 24.17 0.35
CA LEU A 202 5.47 24.93 1.10
C LEU A 202 5.89 26.38 1.40
N ALA A 203 7.15 26.77 1.12
CA ALA A 203 7.61 28.16 1.28
C ALA A 203 7.16 29.08 0.12
N VAL A 204 6.75 28.50 -1.01
CA VAL A 204 6.18 29.19 -2.18
C VAL A 204 4.85 28.52 -2.44
N GLN A 205 3.70 29.22 -2.32
CA GLN A 205 2.40 28.58 -2.58
C GLN A 205 2.43 27.84 -3.93
N PRO A 206 2.39 26.50 -3.95
CA PRO A 206 2.45 25.78 -5.20
C PRO A 206 1.14 26.04 -5.94
N THR A 207 1.22 26.58 -7.14
CA THR A 207 0.09 26.55 -8.07
C THR A 207 -0.05 25.11 -8.56
N PHE A 208 -0.84 24.31 -7.86
CA PHE A 208 -1.17 22.95 -8.28
C PHE A 208 -2.13 23.00 -9.48
N THR A 209 -1.94 22.11 -10.45
CA THR A 209 -2.87 21.95 -11.57
C THR A 209 -4.27 21.63 -11.05
N GLU A 210 -5.29 22.33 -11.54
CA GLU A 210 -6.69 22.07 -11.19
C GLU A 210 -7.06 20.61 -11.50
N GLY A 211 -7.73 19.94 -10.55
CA GLY A 211 -8.07 18.51 -10.65
C GLY A 211 -6.93 17.55 -10.33
N SER A 212 -5.74 18.04 -9.97
CA SER A 212 -4.68 17.20 -9.41
C SER A 212 -4.99 16.79 -7.97
N LEU A 213 -4.39 15.68 -7.51
CA LEU A 213 -4.51 15.23 -6.13
C LEU A 213 -4.09 16.31 -5.12
N PHE A 214 -3.04 17.08 -5.38
CA PHE A 214 -2.61 18.15 -4.48
C PHE A 214 -3.57 19.33 -4.44
N PHE A 215 -4.13 19.72 -5.58
CA PHE A 215 -5.17 20.76 -5.61
C PHE A 215 -6.34 20.36 -4.72
N LEU A 216 -6.74 19.08 -4.78
CA LEU A 216 -7.81 18.54 -3.94
C LEU A 216 -7.42 18.47 -2.46
N LEU A 217 -6.23 17.94 -2.15
CA LEU A 217 -5.73 17.75 -0.78
C LEU A 217 -5.46 19.06 -0.03
N HIS A 218 -5.00 20.10 -0.73
CA HIS A 218 -4.75 21.42 -0.17
C HIS A 218 -5.94 22.39 -0.36
N GLY A 219 -7.03 21.91 -0.97
CA GLY A 219 -8.26 22.67 -1.12
C GLY A 219 -9.01 22.83 0.20
N GLU A 220 -9.82 23.89 0.29
CA GLU A 220 -10.62 24.19 1.47
C GLU A 220 -11.59 23.04 1.84
N GLU A 221 -12.16 22.37 0.84
CA GLU A 221 -13.08 21.24 1.06
C GLU A 221 -12.42 20.06 1.79
N CYS A 222 -11.15 19.74 1.45
CA CYS A 222 -10.40 18.71 2.15
C CYS A 222 -10.14 19.11 3.60
N ALA A 223 -9.73 20.36 3.82
CA ALA A 223 -9.52 20.89 5.16
C ALA A 223 -10.79 20.82 6.01
N GLN A 224 -11.94 21.18 5.45
CA GLN A 224 -13.23 21.11 6.14
C GLN A 224 -13.61 19.66 6.49
N LYS A 225 -13.46 18.72 5.55
CA LYS A 225 -13.73 17.29 5.79
C LYS A 225 -12.82 16.68 6.85
N ILE A 226 -11.51 16.98 6.83
CA ILE A 226 -10.59 16.52 7.87
C ILE A 226 -10.96 17.13 9.24
N LYS A 227 -11.33 18.41 9.29
CA LYS A 227 -11.79 19.05 10.55
C LYS A 227 -13.08 18.42 11.08
N ALA A 228 -14.01 18.02 10.23
CA ALA A 228 -15.24 17.35 10.64
C ALA A 228 -14.99 15.99 11.34
N LEU A 229 -13.86 15.33 11.05
CA LEU A 229 -13.49 14.06 11.68
C LEU A 229 -13.00 14.21 13.15
N VAL A 230 -12.84 15.43 13.67
CA VAL A 230 -12.54 15.65 15.11
C VAL A 230 -13.63 15.08 16.01
N ASP A 231 -14.88 15.08 15.55
CA ASP A 231 -16.02 14.58 16.30
C ASP A 231 -16.34 13.10 16.00
N HIS A 232 -15.47 12.40 15.25
CA HIS A 232 -15.67 11.02 14.85
C HIS A 232 -15.82 10.06 16.05
N HIS A 233 -16.65 9.02 15.93
CA HIS A 233 -16.95 8.13 17.06
C HIS A 233 -15.74 7.29 17.52
N ASP A 234 -14.85 6.90 16.60
CA ASP A 234 -13.63 6.13 16.88
C ASP A 234 -12.47 7.02 17.40
N ALA A 235 -11.81 6.60 18.47
CA ALA A 235 -10.77 7.35 19.16
C ALA A 235 -9.44 7.43 18.37
N GLU A 236 -9.07 6.39 17.64
CA GLU A 236 -7.82 6.38 16.86
C GLU A 236 -7.90 7.39 15.71
N VAL A 237 -9.07 7.47 15.06
CA VAL A 237 -9.33 8.45 14.01
C VAL A 237 -9.20 9.88 14.57
N LYS A 238 -9.81 10.16 15.72
CA LYS A 238 -9.71 11.46 16.39
C LYS A 238 -8.27 11.84 16.70
N GLU A 239 -7.53 10.95 17.34
CA GLU A 239 -6.13 11.18 17.69
C GLU A 239 -5.31 11.49 16.43
N LYS A 240 -5.48 10.70 15.37
CA LYS A 240 -4.79 10.92 14.09
C LYS A 240 -5.11 12.29 13.49
N VAL A 241 -6.38 12.68 13.45
CA VAL A 241 -6.84 13.99 12.92
C VAL A 241 -6.22 15.15 13.71
N LEU A 242 -6.15 15.06 15.04
CA LEU A 242 -5.54 16.09 15.89
C LEU A 242 -4.04 16.30 15.57
N THR A 243 -3.33 15.26 15.13
CA THR A 243 -1.92 15.41 14.67
C THR A 243 -1.78 16.09 13.30
N ILE A 244 -2.88 16.15 12.54
CA ILE A 244 -2.91 16.64 11.15
C ILE A 244 -3.42 18.08 11.09
N ILE A 245 -4.44 18.46 11.88
CA ILE A 245 -5.05 19.80 11.86
C ILE A 245 -4.03 20.95 11.94
N PRO A 246 -3.00 20.92 12.81
CA PRO A 246 -2.01 22.00 12.86
C PRO A 246 -1.17 22.14 11.58
N LYS A 247 -1.26 21.18 10.65
CA LYS A 247 -0.50 21.12 9.40
C LYS A 247 -1.33 21.48 8.17
N ILE A 248 -2.64 21.73 8.32
CA ILE A 248 -3.59 22.16 7.29
C ILE A 248 -3.85 23.65 7.46
#